data_AF-A0A8H7KEJ8-F1
#
_entry.id   AF-A0A8H7KEJ8-F1
#
_cell.length_a   1.000
_cell.length_b   1.000
_cell.length_c   1.000
_cell.angle_alpha   90.00
_cell.angle_beta   90.00
_cell.angle_gamma   90.00
#
_symmetry.space_group_name_H-M   'P 1'
#
loop_
_entity.id
_entity.type
_entity.pdbx_description
1 polymer ?
#
loop_
_entity_poly.entity_id
_entity_poly.type
_entity_poly.pdbx_seq_one_letter_code
_entity_poly.pdbx_strand_id
1 'polypeptide(L)'
;MVSSEIQPPRSIFLRHREDELAPRENDSRRRALIYFICGNPGLIEFYEGFLAQLRQLISGSASMEGVEVDLYGRNLVGFDDEDHFPPFSAPDNVPLDLEGQICSVYENVAEVVRDEAKRKGGKGYGDVILMGHSVGAYIATEVMHRHLREEEREGWARHVRLGMGSCSSLR
;
A
#
# COMPACT_ATOMS: atom_id res chain seq x y z
N MET A 1 -25.49 -25.79 12.81
CA MET A 1 -24.96 -24.41 12.86
C MET A 1 -23.57 -24.46 12.27
N VAL A 2 -23.44 -24.11 11.00
CA VAL A 2 -22.12 -23.95 10.36
C VAL A 2 -21.52 -22.71 11.01
N SER A 3 -20.38 -22.85 11.71
CA SER A 3 -19.59 -21.69 12.13
C SER A 3 -19.39 -20.84 10.89
N SER A 4 -19.81 -19.58 10.91
CA SER A 4 -19.36 -18.61 9.93
C SER A 4 -17.84 -18.57 10.02
N GLU A 5 -17.16 -19.25 9.10
CA GLU A 5 -15.70 -19.21 9.00
C GLU A 5 -15.33 -17.74 8.86
N ILE A 6 -14.57 -17.23 9.82
CA ILE A 6 -14.03 -15.88 9.78
C ILE A 6 -12.97 -15.94 8.68
N GLN A 7 -13.34 -15.55 7.46
CA GLN A 7 -12.39 -15.44 6.36
C GLN A 7 -11.33 -14.39 6.76
N PRO A 8 -10.03 -14.73 6.65
CA PRO A 8 -8.98 -13.80 6.99
C PRO A 8 -9.07 -12.53 6.13
N PRO A 9 -8.61 -11.37 6.63
CA PRO A 9 -8.73 -10.12 5.91
C PRO A 9 -7.93 -10.17 4.60
N ARG A 10 -8.58 -9.84 3.47
CA ARG A 10 -7.91 -9.71 2.16
C ARG A 10 -6.98 -8.50 2.08
N SER A 11 -7.29 -7.48 2.88
CA SER A 11 -6.53 -6.24 3.01
C SER A 11 -6.70 -5.62 4.39
N ILE A 12 -5.73 -4.85 4.81
CA ILE A 12 -5.75 -4.03 6.02
C ILE A 12 -5.55 -2.58 5.58
N PHE A 13 -6.49 -1.71 5.95
CA PHE A 13 -6.39 -0.28 5.71
C PHE A 13 -6.58 0.48 7.03
N LEU A 14 -5.48 0.88 7.65
CA LEU A 14 -5.48 1.70 8.87
C LEU A 14 -5.39 3.18 8.48
N ARG A 15 -6.55 3.79 8.26
CA ARG A 15 -6.63 5.22 7.97
C ARG A 15 -6.32 6.05 9.22
N HIS A 16 -5.71 7.21 9.03
CA HIS A 16 -5.70 8.24 10.05
C HIS A 16 -7.16 8.64 10.39
N ARG A 17 -7.53 8.67 11.67
CA ARG A 17 -8.92 8.97 12.08
C ARG A 17 -9.16 10.47 11.97
N GLU A 18 -10.16 10.87 11.17
CA GLU A 18 -10.58 12.27 11.02
C GLU A 18 -11.17 12.81 12.34
N ASP A 19 -11.80 11.95 13.16
CA ASP A 19 -12.52 12.32 14.39
C ASP A 19 -11.61 12.71 15.58
N GLU A 20 -10.30 12.47 15.50
CA GLU A 20 -9.36 12.75 16.59
C GLU A 20 -8.85 14.20 16.58
N LEU A 21 -9.16 14.99 15.55
CA LEU A 21 -8.63 16.35 15.40
C LEU A 21 -9.76 17.33 15.08
N ALA A 22 -9.90 18.35 15.92
CA ALA A 22 -10.80 19.47 15.67
C ALA A 22 -10.55 20.05 14.26
N PRO A 23 -11.60 20.38 13.48
CA PRO A 23 -11.44 20.99 12.17
C PRO A 23 -10.62 22.27 12.31
N ARG A 24 -9.43 22.30 11.70
CA ARG A 24 -8.60 23.50 11.62
C ARG A 24 -8.94 24.20 10.30
N GLU A 25 -9.32 25.47 10.38
CA GLU A 25 -9.44 26.32 9.18
C GLU A 25 -8.06 26.34 8.48
N ASN A 26 -8.01 25.84 7.24
CA ASN A 26 -6.82 25.43 6.48
C ASN A 26 -6.15 24.12 6.95
N ASP A 27 -6.73 23.00 6.53
CA ASP A 27 -6.07 21.69 6.61
C ASP A 27 -4.92 21.60 5.59
N SER A 28 -3.75 22.07 6.03
CA SER A 28 -2.48 22.03 5.29
C SER A 28 -1.67 20.77 5.58
N ARG A 29 -2.24 19.79 6.29
CA ARG A 29 -1.52 18.57 6.65
C ARG A 29 -1.08 17.81 5.40
N ARG A 30 0.19 17.40 5.42
CA ARG A 30 0.75 16.54 4.38
C ARG A 30 0.19 15.15 4.58
N ARG A 31 -0.17 14.46 3.51
CA ARG A 31 -0.71 13.10 3.60
C ARG A 31 0.27 12.12 2.99
N ALA A 32 0.54 11.03 3.69
CA ALA A 32 1.42 9.98 3.24
C ALA A 32 0.71 8.63 3.30
N LEU A 33 1.04 7.77 2.34
CA LEU A 33 0.64 6.36 2.33
C LEU A 33 1.88 5.52 2.61
N ILE A 34 1.80 4.62 3.59
CA ILE A 34 2.71 3.48 3.69
C ILE A 34 1.98 2.27 3.10
N TYR A 35 2.45 1.81 1.95
CA TYR A 35 1.95 0.61 1.28
C TYR A 35 2.85 -0.58 1.65
N PHE A 36 2.29 -1.54 2.38
CA PHE A 36 2.97 -2.75 2.85
C PHE A 36 2.74 -3.93 1.91
N ILE A 37 3.83 -4.54 1.46
CA ILE A 37 3.86 -5.68 0.55
C ILE A 37 4.27 -6.93 1.34
N CYS A 38 3.37 -7.91 1.39
CA CYS A 38 3.56 -9.17 2.10
C CYS A 38 4.76 -9.95 1.54
N GLY A 39 5.51 -10.59 2.44
CA GLY A 39 6.40 -11.69 2.09
C GLY A 39 5.64 -13.03 2.03
N ASN A 40 6.34 -14.12 1.72
CA ASN A 40 5.73 -15.46 1.78
C ASN A 40 5.20 -15.77 3.20
N PRO A 41 4.00 -16.35 3.33
CA PRO A 41 3.17 -16.96 2.29
C PRO A 41 2.12 -16.01 1.66
N GLY A 42 2.41 -14.71 1.49
CA GLY A 42 1.57 -13.79 0.71
C GLY A 42 0.33 -13.23 1.41
N LEU A 43 0.04 -13.65 2.64
CA LEU A 43 -1.16 -13.24 3.40
C LEU A 43 -0.88 -12.03 4.30
N ILE A 44 -1.77 -11.03 4.27
CA ILE A 44 -1.66 -9.79 5.05
C ILE A 44 -1.98 -9.99 6.53
N GLU A 45 -2.79 -11.00 6.86
CA GLU A 45 -3.18 -11.29 8.25
C GLU A 45 -1.98 -11.52 9.17
N PHE A 46 -0.89 -12.09 8.67
CA PHE A 46 0.34 -12.31 9.44
C PHE A 46 1.01 -11.00 9.90
N TYR A 47 0.65 -9.88 9.30
CA TYR A 47 1.22 -8.57 9.58
C TYR A 47 0.28 -7.66 10.36
N GLU A 48 -0.93 -8.11 10.75
CA GLU A 48 -1.90 -7.27 11.45
C GLU A 48 -1.31 -6.65 12.74
N GLY A 49 -0.71 -7.48 13.60
CA GLY A 49 -0.08 -7.02 14.83
C GLY A 49 1.09 -6.06 14.60
N PHE A 50 1.87 -6.29 13.55
CA PHE A 50 2.96 -5.41 13.15
C PHE A 50 2.44 -4.04 12.68
N LEU A 51 1.45 -4.03 11.78
CA LEU A 51 0.88 -2.81 11.22
C LEU A 51 0.14 -1.99 12.30
N ALA A 52 -0.54 -2.65 13.23
CA ALA A 52 -1.19 -1.99 14.36
C ALA A 52 -0.17 -1.29 15.29
N GLN A 53 0.96 -1.96 15.59
CA GLN A 53 2.03 -1.36 16.38
C GLN A 53 2.73 -0.22 15.63
N LEU A 54 3.02 -0.39 14.34
CA LEU A 54 3.59 0.65 13.50
C LEU A 54 2.70 1.90 13.48
N ARG A 55 1.39 1.72 13.35
CA ARG A 55 0.40 2.80 13.42
C ARG A 55 0.46 3.55 14.75
N GLN A 56 0.53 2.84 15.87
CA GLN A 56 0.65 3.46 17.21
C GLN A 56 1.93 4.30 17.33
N LEU A 57 3.06 3.77 16.86
CA LEU A 57 4.35 4.47 16.91
C LEU A 57 4.35 5.73 16.04
N ILE A 58 3.78 5.67 14.84
CA ILE A 58 3.67 6.83 13.95
C ILE A 58 2.75 7.90 14.56
N SER A 59 1.58 7.52 15.06
CA SER A 59 0.63 8.44 15.69
C SER A 59 1.19 9.09 16.96
N GLY A 60 2.07 8.41 17.70
CA GLY A 60 2.72 8.95 18.90
C GLY A 60 3.99 9.78 18.64
N SER A 61 4.46 9.86 17.40
CA SER A 61 5.73 10.52 17.09
C SER A 61 5.57 12.03 16.91
N ALA A 62 6.25 12.81 17.75
CA ALA A 62 6.31 14.28 17.61
C ALA A 62 6.90 14.73 16.26
N SER A 63 7.75 13.91 15.63
CA SER A 63 8.31 14.22 14.30
C SER A 63 7.29 14.12 13.16
N MET A 64 6.13 13.52 13.42
CA MET A 64 5.04 13.36 12.45
C MET A 64 3.93 14.42 12.64
N GLU A 65 4.18 15.45 13.46
CA GLU A 65 3.22 16.54 13.63
C GLU A 65 2.94 17.23 12.29
N GLY A 66 1.66 17.28 11.90
CA GLY A 66 1.24 17.85 10.62
C GLY A 66 1.30 16.88 9.43
N VAL A 67 1.60 15.60 9.65
CA VAL A 67 1.53 14.54 8.63
C VAL A 67 0.45 13.52 8.99
N GLU A 68 -0.48 13.28 8.08
CA GLU A 68 -1.46 12.21 8.19
C GLU A 68 -0.95 10.99 7.43
N VAL A 69 -0.68 9.91 8.16
CA VAL A 69 -0.14 8.68 7.59
C VAL A 69 -1.21 7.60 7.59
N ASP A 70 -1.54 7.15 6.39
CA ASP A 70 -2.37 5.99 6.14
C ASP A 70 -1.49 4.75 5.93
N LEU A 71 -1.89 3.61 6.48
CA LEU A 71 -1.24 2.32 6.25
C LEU A 71 -2.19 1.43 5.45
N TYR A 72 -1.67 0.85 4.37
CA TYR A 72 -2.41 -0.11 3.56
C TYR A 72 -1.55 -1.33 3.25
N GLY A 73 -2.14 -2.52 3.26
CA GLY A 73 -1.54 -3.73 2.74
C GLY A 73 -2.62 -4.72 2.32
N ARG A 74 -2.26 -5.67 1.45
CA ARG A 74 -3.18 -6.69 0.93
C ARG A 74 -2.48 -8.01 0.70
N ASN A 75 -3.27 -9.08 0.58
CA ASN A 75 -2.78 -10.35 0.09
C ASN A 75 -2.12 -10.17 -1.29
N LEU A 76 -1.04 -10.90 -1.53
CA LEU A 76 -0.53 -11.13 -2.88
C LEU A 76 -1.61 -11.86 -3.69
N VAL A 77 -1.66 -11.62 -4.99
CA VAL A 77 -2.69 -12.23 -5.85
C VAL A 77 -2.49 -13.75 -5.90
N GLY A 78 -3.58 -14.50 -5.83
CA GLY A 78 -3.56 -15.97 -5.82
C GLY A 78 -3.44 -16.56 -4.41
N PHE A 79 -3.44 -15.72 -3.37
CA PHE A 79 -3.46 -16.16 -1.97
C PHE A 79 -4.81 -15.96 -1.29
N ASP A 80 -5.81 -15.46 -2.02
CA ASP A 80 -7.20 -15.48 -1.58
C ASP A 80 -7.94 -16.72 -2.08
N ASP A 81 -8.88 -17.25 -1.31
CA ASP A 81 -9.73 -18.36 -1.76
C ASP A 81 -10.52 -17.99 -3.02
N GLU A 82 -10.98 -16.74 -3.11
CA GLU A 82 -11.70 -16.25 -4.29
C GLU A 82 -10.82 -16.15 -5.54
N ASP A 83 -9.50 -16.04 -5.37
CA ASP A 83 -8.56 -16.02 -6.49
C ASP A 83 -8.44 -17.40 -7.15
N HIS A 84 -8.97 -18.46 -6.55
CA HIS A 84 -8.95 -19.83 -7.08
C HIS A 84 -10.16 -20.15 -7.96
N PHE A 85 -11.05 -19.19 -8.23
CA PHE A 85 -12.20 -19.37 -9.10
C PHE A 85 -12.12 -18.47 -10.35
N PRO A 86 -12.03 -19.03 -11.58
CA PRO A 86 -11.99 -20.47 -11.92
C PRO A 86 -10.67 -21.14 -11.47
N PRO A 87 -10.54 -22.48 -11.41
CA PRO A 87 -9.32 -23.13 -10.90
C PRO A 87 -8.05 -22.68 -11.62
N PHE A 88 -6.90 -22.80 -10.95
CA PHE A 88 -5.59 -22.40 -11.52
C PHE A 88 -5.12 -23.14 -12.78
N SER A 89 -5.85 -24.19 -13.16
CA SER A 89 -5.68 -24.89 -14.44
C SER A 89 -6.42 -24.24 -15.61
N ALA A 90 -7.25 -23.23 -15.36
CA ALA A 90 -8.00 -22.51 -16.39
C ALA A 90 -7.07 -21.56 -17.16
N PRO A 91 -7.22 -21.43 -18.50
CA PRO A 91 -6.37 -20.55 -19.31
C PRO A 91 -6.33 -19.10 -18.82
N ASP A 92 -7.45 -18.61 -18.29
CA ASP A 92 -7.63 -17.22 -17.85
C ASP A 92 -7.36 -17.00 -16.36
N ASN A 93 -6.95 -18.04 -15.62
CA ASN A 93 -6.60 -17.91 -14.20
C ASN A 93 -5.35 -18.71 -13.85
N VAL A 94 -4.25 -18.47 -14.55
CA VAL A 94 -2.97 -19.11 -14.19
C VAL A 94 -2.35 -18.41 -12.98
N PRO A 95 -1.68 -19.14 -12.06
CA PRO A 95 -0.98 -18.53 -10.94
C PRO A 95 0.03 -17.50 -11.44
N LEU A 96 0.02 -16.32 -10.83
CA LEU A 96 0.98 -15.28 -11.18
C LEU A 96 2.38 -15.70 -10.77
N ASP A 97 3.33 -15.51 -11.69
CA ASP A 97 4.75 -15.53 -11.36
C ASP A 97 5.17 -14.24 -10.65
N LEU A 98 6.45 -14.12 -10.32
CA LEU A 98 6.98 -12.94 -9.63
C LEU A 98 6.77 -11.66 -10.45
N GLU A 99 6.83 -11.75 -11.77
CA GLU A 99 6.61 -10.61 -12.66
C GLU A 99 5.16 -10.13 -12.59
N GLY A 100 4.20 -11.06 -12.65
CA GLY A 100 2.78 -10.77 -12.46
C GLY A 100 2.50 -10.13 -11.09
N GLN A 101 3.16 -10.59 -10.02
CA GLN A 101 3.02 -9.98 -8.70
C GLN A 101 3.55 -8.55 -8.66
N ILE A 102 4.69 -8.26 -9.30
CA ILE A 102 5.25 -6.90 -9.37
C ILE A 102 4.29 -5.96 -10.09
N CYS A 103 3.77 -6.38 -11.25
CA CYS A 103 2.80 -5.60 -12.02
C CYS A 103 1.52 -5.35 -11.21
N SER A 104 0.97 -6.39 -10.57
CA SER A 104 -0.25 -6.28 -9.78
C SER A 104 -0.08 -5.32 -8.59
N VAL A 105 1.05 -5.40 -7.88
CA VAL A 105 1.34 -4.47 -6.78
C VAL A 105 1.47 -3.03 -7.28
N TYR A 106 2.17 -2.81 -8.39
CA TYR A 106 2.28 -1.47 -8.99
C TYR A 106 0.89 -0.89 -9.32
N GLU A 107 0.05 -1.66 -10.00
CA GLU A 107 -1.30 -1.26 -10.39
C GLU A 107 -2.16 -0.92 -9.18
N ASN A 108 -2.09 -1.75 -8.13
CA ASN A 108 -2.88 -1.53 -6.92
C ASN A 108 -2.39 -0.33 -6.11
N VAL A 109 -1.07 -0.08 -6.01
CA VAL A 109 -0.54 1.17 -5.42
C VAL A 109 -1.14 2.37 -6.14
N ALA A 110 -1.14 2.35 -7.48
CA ALA A 110 -1.69 3.44 -8.27
C ALA A 110 -3.21 3.59 -8.09
N GLU A 111 -3.94 2.48 -7.99
CA GLU A 111 -5.38 2.45 -7.71
C GLU A 111 -5.71 3.09 -6.36
N VAL A 112 -5.05 2.67 -5.27
CA VAL A 112 -5.26 3.21 -3.92
C VAL A 112 -5.02 4.73 -3.89
N VAL A 113 -3.95 5.19 -4.55
CA VAL A 113 -3.63 6.63 -4.65
C VAL A 113 -4.72 7.38 -5.42
N ARG A 114 -5.19 6.85 -6.55
CA ARG A 114 -6.27 7.48 -7.34
C ARG A 114 -7.57 7.56 -6.58
N ASP A 115 -7.96 6.48 -5.91
CA ASP A 115 -9.23 6.42 -5.21
C ASP A 115 -9.24 7.34 -4.00
N GLU A 116 -8.11 7.46 -3.29
CA GLU A 116 -7.98 8.45 -2.24
C GLU A 116 -8.05 9.89 -2.78
N ALA A 117 -7.42 10.18 -3.93
CA ALA A 117 -7.52 11.49 -4.56
C ALA A 117 -8.97 11.82 -4.96
N LYS A 118 -9.72 10.85 -5.53
CA LYS A 118 -11.15 11.01 -5.84
C LYS A 118 -11.96 11.30 -4.57
N ARG A 119 -11.75 10.51 -3.51
CA ARG A 119 -12.46 10.66 -2.22
C ARG A 119 -12.27 12.05 -1.60
N LYS A 120 -11.11 12.67 -1.82
CA LYS A 120 -10.71 13.95 -1.22
C LYS A 120 -10.72 15.12 -2.21
N GLY A 121 -11.54 15.03 -3.27
CA GLY A 121 -11.77 16.14 -4.20
C GLY A 121 -10.54 16.56 -5.00
N GLY A 122 -9.69 15.60 -5.37
CA GLY A 122 -8.47 15.79 -6.17
C GLY A 122 -7.19 15.94 -5.35
N LYS A 123 -7.27 16.08 -4.02
CA LYS A 123 -6.08 16.06 -3.15
C LYS A 123 -5.72 14.60 -2.84
N GLY A 124 -4.69 14.05 -3.46
CA GLY A 124 -4.18 12.69 -3.18
C GLY A 124 -3.22 12.63 -1.99
N TYR A 125 -2.44 11.55 -1.93
CA TYR A 125 -1.26 11.47 -1.07
C TYR A 125 -0.13 12.34 -1.66
N GLY A 126 0.56 13.09 -0.80
CA GLY A 126 1.78 13.82 -1.15
C GLY A 126 3.01 12.92 -1.22
N ASP A 127 3.00 11.82 -0.47
CA ASP A 127 4.03 10.79 -0.49
C ASP A 127 3.42 9.40 -0.48
N VAL A 128 4.08 8.50 -1.19
CA VAL A 128 3.83 7.06 -1.13
C VAL A 128 5.14 6.37 -0.79
N ILE A 129 5.12 5.60 0.27
CA ILE A 129 6.25 4.86 0.83
C ILE A 129 5.94 3.37 0.64
N LEU A 130 6.81 2.67 -0.09
CA LEU A 130 6.72 1.22 -0.23
C LEU A 130 7.51 0.55 0.88
N MET A 131 6.87 -0.36 1.59
CA MET A 131 7.48 -1.20 2.61
C MET A 131 7.21 -2.65 2.25
N GLY A 132 8.21 -3.52 2.35
CA GLY A 132 8.04 -4.93 2.03
C GLY A 132 8.84 -5.83 2.95
N HIS A 133 8.31 -7.03 3.21
CA HIS A 133 9.02 -8.09 3.94
C HIS A 133 9.44 -9.21 2.99
N SER A 134 10.67 -9.72 3.12
CA SER A 134 11.17 -10.84 2.31
C SER A 134 11.00 -10.58 0.80
N VAL A 135 10.32 -11.46 0.04
CA VAL A 135 9.97 -11.22 -1.38
C VAL A 135 9.22 -9.91 -1.61
N GLY A 136 8.43 -9.45 -0.64
CA GLY A 136 7.77 -8.14 -0.71
C GLY A 136 8.75 -6.97 -0.76
N ALA A 137 9.94 -7.08 -0.15
CA ALA A 137 10.98 -6.05 -0.24
C ALA A 137 11.61 -6.00 -1.66
N TYR A 138 11.77 -7.18 -2.29
CA TYR A 138 12.19 -7.26 -3.68
C TYR A 138 11.13 -6.64 -4.60
N ILE A 139 9.85 -7.00 -4.43
CA ILE A 139 8.74 -6.41 -5.18
C ILE A 139 8.71 -4.88 -5.00
N ALA A 140 8.84 -4.38 -3.77
CA ALA A 140 8.91 -2.94 -3.50
C ALA A 140 10.02 -2.26 -4.30
N THR A 141 11.21 -2.86 -4.32
CA THR A 141 12.37 -2.34 -5.05
C THR A 141 12.14 -2.34 -6.56
N GLU A 142 11.54 -3.39 -7.10
CA GLU A 142 11.20 -3.48 -8.53
C GLU A 142 10.12 -2.47 -8.93
N VAL A 143 9.09 -2.27 -8.10
CA VAL A 143 8.07 -1.23 -8.32
C VAL A 143 8.72 0.15 -8.36
N MET A 144 9.59 0.46 -7.39
CA MET A 144 10.36 1.72 -7.39
C MET A 144 11.24 1.83 -8.63
N HIS A 145 11.96 0.75 -8.99
CA HIS A 145 12.88 0.74 -10.11
C HIS A 145 12.18 1.06 -11.43
N ARG A 146 11.02 0.44 -11.67
CA ARG A 146 10.18 0.68 -12.84
C ARG A 146 9.62 2.08 -12.84
N HIS A 147 9.09 2.54 -11.70
CA HIS A 147 8.54 3.88 -11.59
C HIS A 147 9.58 4.96 -11.94
N LEU A 148 10.80 4.84 -11.40
CA LEU A 148 11.89 5.78 -11.70
C LEU A 148 12.37 5.74 -13.15
N ARG A 149 12.29 4.57 -13.83
CA ARG A 149 12.63 4.46 -15.25
C ARG A 149 11.49 4.89 -16.19
N GLU A 150 10.24 4.72 -15.77
CA GLU A 150 9.05 5.10 -16.54
C GLU A 150 8.73 6.59 -16.42
N GLU A 151 9.15 7.27 -15.34
CA GLU A 151 9.18 8.73 -15.31
C GLU A 151 10.04 9.30 -16.47
N GLU A 152 11.03 8.55 -16.96
CA GLU A 152 11.82 8.91 -18.15
C GLU A 152 11.14 8.51 -19.49
N ARG A 153 10.11 7.64 -19.47
CA ARG A 153 9.46 7.08 -20.66
C ARG A 153 7.93 7.06 -20.48
N GLU A 154 7.28 8.13 -20.95
CA GLU A 154 5.84 8.40 -20.90
C GLU A 154 4.96 7.13 -20.99
N GLY A 155 4.28 6.73 -19.90
CA GLY A 155 3.27 5.67 -20.00
C GLY A 155 2.55 5.23 -18.74
N TRP A 156 3.15 5.28 -17.55
CA TRP A 156 2.57 4.64 -16.37
C TRP A 156 2.46 5.60 -15.17
N ALA A 157 1.26 5.69 -14.63
CA ALA A 157 0.88 6.31 -13.34
C ALA A 157 1.58 7.62 -12.88
N ARG A 158 1.63 8.66 -13.73
CA ARG A 158 2.13 10.04 -13.38
C ARG A 158 1.58 10.67 -12.09
N HIS A 159 0.49 10.13 -11.54
CA HIS A 159 -0.17 10.63 -10.33
C HIS A 159 0.37 10.00 -9.03
N VAL A 160 1.18 8.95 -9.11
CA VAL A 160 1.88 8.39 -7.95
C VAL A 160 3.17 9.18 -7.78
N ARG A 161 3.35 9.87 -6.64
CA ARG A 161 4.65 10.43 -6.26
C ARG A 161 5.25 9.52 -5.20
N LEU A 162 6.22 8.69 -5.60
CA LEU A 162 6.96 7.86 -4.65
C LEU A 162 7.99 8.75 -3.93
N GLY A 163 7.89 8.81 -2.61
CA GLY A 163 8.82 9.59 -1.80
C GLY A 163 10.14 8.83 -1.67
N MET A 164 11.16 9.11 -2.49
CA MET A 164 12.53 8.80 -2.11
C MET A 164 12.91 9.78 -1.01
N GLY A 165 13.10 9.29 0.21
CA GLY A 165 13.58 10.11 1.32
C GLY A 165 14.82 10.88 0.88
N SER A 166 14.69 12.19 0.71
CA SER A 166 15.83 13.06 0.52
C SER A 166 16.59 13.08 1.83
N CYS A 167 17.58 12.20 1.98
CA CYS A 167 18.60 12.35 3.00
C CYS A 167 19.51 13.51 2.57
N SER A 168 19.01 14.74 2.69
CA SER A 168 19.80 15.95 2.58
C SER A 168 20.30 16.34 3.97
N SER A 169 21.32 15.62 4.47
CA SER A 169 22.31 16.12 5.44
C SER A 169 23.37 15.05 5.74
N LEU A 170 24.32 14.88 4.83
CA LEU A 170 25.67 14.37 5.11
C LEU A 170 26.63 15.04 4.11
N ARG A 171 26.90 16.33 4.34
CA ARG A 171 28.15 17.03 4.00
C ARG A 171 28.39 18.11 5.04
#